data_AF-A0A2V9R6W0-F1
#
_entry.id   AF-A0A2V9R6W0-F1
#
_cell.length_a   1.000
_cell.length_b   1.000
_cell.length_c   1.000
_cell.angle_alpha   90.00
_cell.angle_beta   90.00
_cell.angle_gamma   90.00
#
_symmetry.space_group_name_H-M   'P 1'
#
loop_
_entity.id
_entity.type
_entity.pdbx_description
1 polymer ?
#
loop_
_entity_poly.entity_id
_entity_poly.type
_entity_poly.pdbx_seq_one_letter_code
_entity_poly.pdbx_strand_id
1 'polypeptide(L)'
;MVAELEILSEWIPEQMQPGTIFVLENAGHIGEKEDPYWAVLSCPNCGTLGLITRKQIAGLIAVICGSGKCSAQFFIRDNDIQIRKPF
;
A
#
# COMPACT_ATOMS: atom_id res chain seq x y z
N MET A 1 -28.89 20.01 -3.59
CA MET A 1 -27.78 19.96 -2.63
C MET A 1 -26.50 20.00 -3.44
N VAL A 2 -25.65 21.01 -3.23
CA VAL A 2 -24.32 21.08 -3.86
C VAL A 2 -23.33 20.70 -2.77
N ALA A 3 -22.59 19.62 -2.98
CA ALA A 3 -21.55 19.19 -2.04
C ALA A 3 -20.27 19.98 -2.33
N GLU A 4 -19.61 20.48 -1.28
CA GLU A 4 -18.27 21.08 -1.41
C GLU A 4 -17.23 20.00 -1.71
N LEU A 5 -16.31 20.33 -2.62
CA LEU A 5 -15.16 19.53 -2.97
C LEU A 5 -14.02 19.85 -1.98
N GLU A 6 -13.65 18.87 -1.15
CA GLU A 6 -12.44 18.94 -0.32
C GLU A 6 -11.24 18.45 -1.16
N ILE A 7 -10.33 19.36 -1.51
CA ILE A 7 -9.11 19.04 -2.25
C ILE A 7 -7.97 18.97 -1.24
N LEU A 8 -7.35 17.80 -1.09
CA LEU A 8 -6.28 17.57 -0.14
C LEU A 8 -4.94 17.44 -0.88
N SER A 9 -3.97 18.24 -0.46
CA SER A 9 -2.63 18.31 -1.04
C SER A 9 -1.60 17.42 -0.35
N GLU A 10 -1.95 16.82 0.79
CA GLU A 10 -1.02 16.11 1.66
C GLU A 10 -1.60 14.78 2.15
N TRP A 11 -0.72 13.88 2.57
CA TRP A 11 -1.10 12.58 3.13
C TRP A 11 -1.83 12.74 4.46
N ILE A 12 -3.10 12.33 4.52
CA ILE A 12 -3.88 12.23 5.75
C ILE A 12 -4.14 10.73 6.01
N PRO A 13 -3.40 10.09 6.94
CA PRO A 13 -3.54 8.65 7.24
C PRO A 13 -4.98 8.22 7.52
N GLU A 14 -5.77 9.07 8.16
CA GLU A 14 -7.16 8.84 8.55
C GLU A 14 -8.10 8.65 7.35
N GLN A 15 -7.69 9.09 6.15
CA GLN A 15 -8.47 8.94 4.92
C GLN A 15 -8.05 7.73 4.07
N MET A 16 -7.00 7.01 4.47
CA MET A 16 -6.58 5.80 3.76
C MET A 16 -7.52 4.64 4.05
N GLN A 17 -8.45 4.40 3.14
CA GLN A 17 -9.30 3.21 3.17
C GLN A 17 -8.47 1.93 2.93
N PRO A 18 -8.93 0.75 3.40
CA PRO A 18 -8.30 -0.52 3.06
C PRO A 18 -8.08 -0.67 1.54
N GLY A 19 -6.84 -0.94 1.14
CA GLY A 19 -6.43 -1.05 -0.27
C GLY A 19 -5.86 0.24 -0.87
N THR A 20 -5.97 1.39 -0.19
CA THR A 20 -5.37 2.64 -0.66
C THR A 20 -3.84 2.58 -0.63
N ILE A 21 -3.21 3.08 -1.70
CA ILE A 21 -1.76 3.27 -1.82
C ILE A 21 -1.46 4.76 -1.86
N PHE A 22 -0.46 5.18 -1.09
CA PHE A 22 0.12 6.53 -1.13
C PHE A 22 1.60 6.45 -1.51
N VAL A 23 1.97 7.00 -2.66
CA VAL A 23 3.36 7.00 -3.13
C VAL A 23 4.17 8.04 -2.37
N LEU A 24 5.34 7.64 -1.87
CA LEU A 24 6.21 8.53 -1.11
C LEU A 24 6.87 9.57 -2.02
N GLU A 25 6.98 10.82 -1.56
CA GLU A 25 7.68 11.89 -2.29
C GLU A 25 9.16 11.57 -2.54
N ASN A 26 9.78 10.87 -1.60
CA ASN A 26 11.18 10.42 -1.67
C ASN A 26 11.31 8.94 -2.07
N ALA A 27 10.32 8.38 -2.77
CA ALA A 27 10.34 7.01 -3.26
C ALA A 27 11.71 6.66 -3.88
N GLY A 28 12.28 5.54 -3.46
CA GLY A 28 13.59 5.10 -3.94
C GLY A 28 14.82 5.57 -3.17
N HIS A 29 14.68 6.49 -2.20
CA HIS A 29 15.82 7.03 -1.44
C HIS A 29 16.02 6.38 -0.06
N ILE A 30 15.02 5.64 0.44
CA ILE A 30 15.03 5.01 1.77
C ILE A 30 14.76 3.52 1.62
N GLY A 31 15.47 2.68 2.37
CA GLY A 31 15.32 1.23 2.37
C GLY A 31 16.52 0.51 1.77
N GLU A 32 16.33 -0.72 1.31
CA GLU A 32 17.39 -1.48 0.65
C GLU A 32 17.74 -0.86 -0.70
N LYS A 33 19.03 -0.85 -1.05
CA LYS A 33 19.53 -0.24 -2.30
C LYS A 33 18.88 -0.83 -3.55
N GLU A 34 18.59 -2.13 -3.54
CA GLU A 34 18.03 -2.85 -4.69
C GLU A 34 16.50 -2.95 -4.66
N ASP A 35 15.89 -2.74 -3.50
CA ASP A 35 14.44 -2.78 -3.31
C ASP A 35 13.98 -1.75 -2.27
N PRO A 36 14.12 -0.46 -2.57
CA PRO A 36 13.80 0.61 -1.63
C PRO A 36 12.30 0.69 -1.38
N TYR A 37 11.93 1.37 -0.29
CA TYR A 37 10.54 1.73 -0.04
C TYR A 37 10.03 2.70 -1.11
N TRP A 38 8.78 2.48 -1.50
CA TRP A 38 8.15 3.19 -2.61
C TRP A 38 6.84 3.87 -2.21
N ALA A 39 6.05 3.22 -1.36
CA ALA A 39 4.73 3.71 -0.99
C ALA A 39 4.32 3.22 0.41
N VAL A 40 3.32 3.88 0.99
CA VAL A 40 2.51 3.36 2.10
C VAL A 40 1.27 2.70 1.53
N LEU A 41 0.95 1.50 2.01
CA LEU A 41 -0.25 0.77 1.66
C LEU A 41 -1.11 0.55 2.92
N SER A 42 -2.41 0.77 2.81
CA SER A 42 -3.40 0.28 3.76
C SER A 42 -3.79 -1.14 3.40
N CYS A 43 -3.54 -2.11 4.29
CA CYS A 43 -3.84 -3.52 4.02
C CYS A 43 -5.32 -3.70 3.60
N PRO A 44 -5.61 -4.30 2.43
CA PRO A 44 -6.96 -4.45 1.90
C PRO A 44 -7.88 -5.27 2.81
N ASN A 45 -7.32 -6.11 3.69
CA ASN A 45 -8.10 -6.95 4.59
C ASN A 45 -8.38 -6.32 5.96
N CYS A 46 -7.44 -5.53 6.51
CA CYS A 46 -7.55 -5.05 7.91
C CYS A 46 -7.21 -3.57 8.12
N GLY A 47 -6.86 -2.82 7.07
CA GLY A 47 -6.53 -1.40 7.12
C GLY A 47 -5.22 -1.05 7.83
N THR A 48 -4.46 -2.03 8.32
CA THR A 48 -3.13 -1.76 8.90
C THR A 48 -2.23 -1.17 7.83
N LEU A 49 -1.63 -0.02 8.15
CA LEU A 49 -0.68 0.66 7.28
C LEU A 49 0.68 -0.04 7.30
N GLY A 50 1.31 -0.15 6.14
CA GLY A 50 2.66 -0.68 6.01
C GLY A 50 3.39 -0.05 4.83
N LEU A 51 4.72 0.00 4.93
CA LEU A 51 5.56 0.38 3.80
C LEU A 51 5.62 -0.78 2.81
N ILE A 52 5.58 -0.45 1.53
CA ILE A 52 5.80 -1.40 0.43
C ILE A 52 6.99 -0.98 -0.42
N THR A 53 7.70 -1.98 -0.93
CA THR A 53 8.92 -1.81 -1.73
C THR A 53 8.62 -1.67 -3.23
N ARG A 54 9.66 -1.34 -4.01
CA ARG A 54 9.58 -1.26 -5.47
C ARG A 54 9.20 -2.59 -6.11
N LYS A 55 9.74 -3.72 -5.65
CA LYS A 55 9.38 -5.05 -6.18
C LYS A 55 7.95 -5.44 -5.82
N GLN A 56 7.45 -5.02 -4.65
CA GLN A 56 6.07 -5.25 -4.24
C GLN A 56 5.07 -4.45 -5.09
N ILE A 57 5.33 -3.15 -5.32
CA ILE A 57 4.43 -2.34 -6.16
C ILE A 57 4.45 -2.78 -7.63
N ALA A 58 5.58 -3.31 -8.10
CA ALA A 58 5.70 -3.92 -9.43
C ALA A 58 5.08 -5.34 -9.51
N GLY A 59 4.52 -5.87 -8.42
CA GLY A 59 3.90 -7.20 -8.41
C GLY A 59 4.86 -8.37 -8.57
N LEU A 60 6.17 -8.15 -8.37
CA LEU A 60 7.20 -9.19 -8.51
C LEU A 60 7.25 -10.12 -7.30
N ILE A 61 6.94 -9.57 -6.12
CA ILE A 61 6.84 -10.32 -4.86
C ILE A 61 5.53 -9.96 -4.15
N ALA A 62 5.07 -10.87 -3.28
CA ALA A 62 3.86 -10.64 -2.51
C ALA A 62 4.08 -9.58 -1.43
N VAL A 63 3.03 -8.80 -1.18
CA VAL A 63 2.89 -7.99 0.02
C VAL A 63 2.34 -8.87 1.13
N ILE A 64 2.94 -8.79 2.31
CA ILE A 64 2.48 -9.46 3.53
C ILE A 64 2.05 -8.37 4.50
N CYS A 65 0.85 -8.48 5.07
CA CYS A 65 0.40 -7.52 6.07
C CYS A 65 1.31 -7.57 7.32
N GLY A 66 1.80 -6.41 7.76
CA GLY A 66 2.62 -6.28 8.96
C GLY A 66 1.84 -6.29 10.29
N SER A 67 0.53 -6.52 10.25
CA SER A 67 -0.30 -6.57 11.46
C SER A 67 -0.06 -7.86 12.23
N GLY A 68 0.06 -7.79 13.57
CA GLY A 68 0.21 -8.98 14.42
C GLY A 68 -1.01 -9.92 14.44
N LYS A 69 -2.13 -9.52 13.82
CA LYS A 69 -3.39 -10.28 13.78
C LYS A 69 -3.96 -10.49 12.37
N CYS A 70 -3.25 -10.07 11.33
CA CYS A 70 -3.69 -10.25 9.95
C CYS A 70 -2.61 -10.97 9.14
N SER A 71 -2.96 -12.14 8.60
CA SER A 71 -2.08 -12.97 7.79
C SER A 71 -2.27 -12.76 6.28
N ALA A 72 -2.89 -11.65 5.87
CA ALA A 72 -3.19 -11.39 4.48
C ALA A 72 -1.89 -11.29 3.64
N GLN A 73 -1.90 -11.99 2.51
CA GLN A 73 -0.85 -11.93 1.50
C GLN A 73 -1.49 -11.73 0.13
N PHE A 74 -0.93 -10.83 -0.67
CA PHE A 74 -1.50 -10.48 -1.97
C PHE A 74 -0.43 -9.89 -2.89
N PHE A 75 -0.73 -9.86 -4.18
CA PHE A 75 0.06 -9.19 -5.20
C PHE A 75 -0.64 -7.91 -5.65
N ILE A 76 0.14 -6.89 -5.97
CA ILE A 76 -0.34 -5.70 -6.67
C ILE A 76 -0.11 -5.96 -8.17
N ARG A 77 -1.15 -5.83 -8.98
CA ARG A 77 -1.09 -6.03 -10.43
C ARG A 77 -1.80 -4.85 -11.09
N ASP A 78 -1.04 -3.98 -11.74
CA ASP A 78 -1.54 -2.75 -12.33
C ASP A 78 -2.31 -1.91 -11.28
N ASN A 79 -3.63 -1.90 -11.35
CA ASN A 79 -4.50 -1.19 -10.42
C ASN A 79 -5.36 -2.13 -9.54
N ASP A 80 -5.06 -3.42 -9.55
CA ASP A 80 -5.78 -4.46 -8.84
C ASP A 80 -4.95 -5.13 -7.74
N ILE A 81 -5.66 -5.62 -6.72
CA ILE A 81 -5.10 -6.45 -5.65
C ILE A 81 -5.56 -7.89 -5.86
N GLN A 82 -4.60 -8.81 -6.00
CA GLN A 82 -4.86 -10.24 -6.13
C GLN A 82 -4.45 -10.98 -4.87
N ILE A 83 -5.45 -11.48 -4.12
CA ILE A 83 -5.22 -12.29 -2.92
C ILE A 83 -4.44 -13.55 -3.29
N ARG A 84 -3.33 -13.78 -2.58
CA ARG A 84 -2.56 -15.01 -2.71
C ARG A 84 -3.32 -16.13 -2.00
N LYS A 85 -3.91 -17.04 -2.77
CA LYS A 85 -4.57 -18.22 -2.21
C LYS A 85 -3.53 -19.12 -1.54
N PRO A 86 -3.80 -19.68 -0.35
CA PRO A 86 -3.00 -20.77 0.19
C PRO A 86 -3.08 -21.97 -0.78
N PHE A 87 -1.96 -22.66 -0.96
CA PHE A 87 -1.89 -23.92 -1.71
C PHE A 87 -2.57 -25.04 -0.94
#